data_AF-A0AAW2INP8-F1
#
_entry.id   AF-A0AAW2INP8-F1
#
_cell.length_a   1.000
_cell.length_b   1.000
_cell.length_c   1.000
_cell.angle_alpha   90.00
_cell.angle_beta   90.00
_cell.angle_gamma   90.00
#
_symmetry.space_group_name_H-M   'P 1'
#
loop_
_entity.id
_entity.type
_entity.pdbx_description
1 polymer ?
#
loop_
_entity_poly.entity_id
_entity_poly.type
_entity_poly.pdbx_seq_one_letter_code
_entity_poly.pdbx_strand_id
1 'polypeptide(L)'
;MDMGLEIKDALEEPFGKIGGERRVEAVEELKVINLSENDEKTTKIGTTMRPSTEEHLIQFLKKNKEVFAWTMTDLHRISPDVITHKLSVNPKANLVK
;
A
#
# COMPACT_ATOMS: atom_id res chain seq x y z
N MET A 1 -14.66 -26.32 27.76
CA MET A 1 -13.35 -26.99 27.77
C MET A 1 -12.64 -26.59 26.51
N ASP A 2 -11.36 -26.41 26.70
CA ASP A 2 -10.37 -25.77 25.86
C ASP A 2 -10.01 -26.59 24.61
N MET A 3 -9.23 -25.91 23.77
CA MET A 3 -8.16 -26.44 22.91
C MET A 3 -8.54 -27.19 21.64
N GLY A 4 -8.19 -26.56 20.52
CA GLY A 4 -7.23 -27.21 19.64
C GLY A 4 -7.50 -27.02 18.16
N LEU A 5 -6.88 -26.01 17.56
CA LEU A 5 -6.08 -26.27 16.36
C LEU A 5 -4.72 -25.60 16.56
N GLU A 6 -3.73 -26.48 16.68
CA GLU A 6 -2.38 -26.21 17.11
C GLU A 6 -1.57 -25.46 16.06
N ILE A 7 -0.83 -24.47 16.54
CA ILE A 7 0.32 -23.88 15.88
C ILE A 7 1.47 -24.88 16.04
N LYS A 8 1.74 -25.68 15.00
CA LYS A 8 2.92 -26.55 14.82
C LYS A 8 3.08 -26.76 13.31
N ASP A 9 4.16 -26.45 12.63
CA ASP A 9 5.51 -26.07 13.00
C ASP A 9 6.10 -25.23 11.86
N ALA A 10 6.90 -24.26 12.24
CA ALA A 10 7.70 -23.48 11.31
C ALA A 10 8.98 -24.27 10.93
N LEU A 11 9.52 -23.94 9.75
CA LEU A 11 10.92 -24.12 9.31
C LEU A 11 11.37 -25.55 8.94
N GLU A 12 11.45 -25.86 7.64
CA GLU A 12 12.70 -25.84 6.87
C GLU A 12 12.43 -26.01 5.36
N GLU A 13 13.02 -25.12 4.55
CA GLU A 13 12.99 -25.18 3.08
C GLU A 13 14.10 -26.06 2.52
N PRO A 14 14.05 -26.47 1.23
CA PRO A 14 15.27 -26.52 0.44
C PRO A 14 15.17 -25.57 -0.75
N PHE A 15 16.17 -24.70 -0.81
CA PHE A 15 16.43 -23.71 -1.82
C PHE A 15 16.13 -24.16 -3.25
N GLY A 16 15.42 -23.28 -3.95
CA GLY A 16 15.65 -23.03 -5.36
C GLY A 16 14.40 -23.18 -6.23
N LYS A 17 13.75 -22.06 -6.52
CA LYS A 17 13.58 -21.57 -7.91
C LYS A 17 13.50 -20.03 -7.91
N ILE A 18 14.54 -19.43 -8.46
CA ILE A 18 14.62 -18.05 -8.93
C ILE A 18 13.52 -17.80 -9.96
N GLY A 19 12.71 -16.75 -9.76
CA GLY A 19 11.77 -16.22 -10.75
C GLY A 19 10.31 -16.54 -10.45
N GLY A 20 9.64 -15.60 -9.81
CA GLY A 20 8.19 -15.63 -9.59
C GLY A 20 7.82 -14.62 -8.53
N GLU A 21 7.76 -13.34 -8.89
CA GLU A 21 7.01 -12.38 -8.09
C GLU A 21 5.60 -12.94 -7.92
N ARG A 22 5.27 -13.42 -6.72
CA ARG A 22 3.91 -13.79 -6.38
C ARG A 22 3.13 -12.48 -6.31
N ARG A 23 2.63 -12.01 -7.46
CA ARG A 23 1.73 -10.86 -7.50
C ARG A 23 0.53 -11.23 -6.65
N VAL A 24 0.38 -10.54 -5.52
CA VAL A 24 -0.84 -10.61 -4.72
C VAL A 24 -1.90 -9.89 -5.56
N GLU A 25 -2.83 -10.67 -6.11
CA GLU A 25 -3.99 -10.08 -6.76
C GLU A 25 -4.84 -9.35 -5.72
N ALA A 26 -5.37 -8.18 -6.09
CA ALA A 26 -6.23 -7.43 -5.19
C ALA A 26 -7.48 -8.27 -4.89
N VAL A 27 -7.71 -8.55 -3.61
CA VAL A 27 -8.83 -9.37 -3.12
C VAL A 27 -10.18 -8.69 -3.36
N GLU A 28 -10.17 -7.36 -3.53
CA GLU A 28 -11.36 -6.56 -3.82
C GLU A 28 -11.07 -5.44 -4.82
N GLU A 29 -12.12 -4.97 -5.49
CA GLU A 29 -12.07 -3.77 -6.32
C GLU A 29 -11.96 -2.52 -5.44
N LEU A 30 -11.20 -1.53 -5.92
CA LEU A 30 -10.98 -0.27 -5.24
C LEU A 30 -11.59 0.86 -6.04
N LYS A 31 -12.27 1.79 -5.36
CA LYS A 31 -12.73 3.04 -5.97
C LYS A 31 -11.94 4.23 -5.47
N VAL A 32 -11.72 5.20 -6.36
CA VAL A 32 -11.08 6.46 -6.03
C VAL A 32 -12.09 7.40 -5.41
N ILE A 33 -11.72 8.02 -4.29
CA ILE A 33 -12.49 9.09 -3.65
C ILE A 33 -11.62 10.34 -3.55
N ASN A 34 -12.30 11.48 -3.60
CA ASN A 34 -11.66 12.77 -3.42
C ASN A 34 -11.88 13.27 -1.98
N LEU A 35 -10.78 13.68 -1.34
CA LEU A 35 -10.74 14.17 0.03
C LEU A 35 -10.63 15.69 0.13
N SER A 36 -10.39 16.40 -0.98
CA SER A 36 -10.32 17.87 -1.04
C SER A 36 -11.33 18.45 -2.04
N GLU A 37 -11.53 19.76 -2.01
CA GLU A 37 -12.45 20.46 -2.93
C GLU A 37 -11.83 20.71 -4.31
N ASN A 38 -10.50 20.66 -4.40
CA ASN A 38 -9.70 20.97 -5.59
C ASN A 38 -9.12 19.73 -6.29
N ASP A 39 -9.60 18.53 -5.93
CA ASP A 39 -9.18 17.24 -6.49
C ASP A 39 -7.70 16.87 -6.28
N GLU A 40 -6.94 17.65 -5.52
CA GLU A 40 -5.52 17.41 -5.25
C GLU A 40 -5.26 16.22 -4.33
N LYS A 41 -6.20 15.89 -3.43
CA LYS A 41 -6.03 14.84 -2.43
C LYS A 41 -7.02 13.71 -2.67
N THR A 42 -6.54 12.66 -3.34
CA THR A 42 -7.34 11.45 -3.60
C THR A 42 -6.80 10.25 -2.85
N THR A 43 -7.68 9.29 -2.57
CA THR A 43 -7.30 7.98 -2.03
C THR A 43 -8.21 6.89 -2.59
N LYS A 44 -7.90 5.63 -2.29
CA LYS A 44 -8.67 4.47 -2.74
C LYS A 44 -9.26 3.74 -1.55
N ILE A 45 -10.52 3.32 -1.66
CA ILE A 45 -11.21 2.50 -0.66
C ILE A 45 -11.84 1.27 -1.32
N GLY A 46 -12.02 0.20 -0.56
CA GLY A 46 -12.71 -1.02 -0.99
C GLY A 46 -14.17 -0.78 -1.36
N THR A 47 -14.69 -1.57 -2.31
CA THR A 47 -16.08 -1.46 -2.78
C THR A 47 -17.06 -2.38 -2.04
N THR A 48 -16.57 -3.28 -1.19
CA THR A 48 -17.38 -4.36 -0.57
C THR A 48 -18.13 -3.95 0.70
N MET A 49 -18.01 -2.69 1.14
CA MET A 49 -18.61 -2.19 2.37
C MET A 49 -20.10 -1.82 2.23
N ARG A 50 -20.81 -1.78 3.37
CA ARG A 50 -22.18 -1.25 3.43
C ARG A 50 -22.17 0.26 3.16
N PRO A 51 -23.22 0.82 2.51
CA PRO A 51 -23.27 2.25 2.20
C PRO A 51 -23.08 3.17 3.41
N SER A 52 -23.69 2.82 4.55
CA SER A 52 -23.53 3.62 5.78
C SER A 52 -22.08 3.62 6.27
N THR A 53 -21.40 2.47 6.27
CA THR A 53 -19.98 2.38 6.66
C THR A 53 -19.10 3.17 5.72
N GLU A 54 -19.38 3.09 4.41
CA GLU A 54 -18.66 3.86 3.40
C GLU A 54 -18.79 5.36 3.64
N GLU A 55 -20.00 5.87 3.86
CA GLU A 55 -20.23 7.29 4.13
C GLU A 55 -19.46 7.77 5.37
N HIS A 56 -19.53 7.01 6.47
CA HIS A 56 -18.78 7.34 7.70
C HIS A 56 -17.26 7.33 7.46
N LEU A 57 -16.75 6.36 6.69
CA LEU A 57 -15.34 6.28 6.34
C LEU A 57 -14.91 7.48 5.48
N ILE A 58 -15.68 7.84 4.47
CA ILE A 58 -15.39 9.00 3.61
C ILE A 58 -15.33 10.28 4.44
N GLN A 59 -16.29 10.49 5.35
CA GLN A 59 -16.27 11.66 6.24
C GLN A 59 -15.05 11.67 7.17
N PHE A 60 -14.69 10.52 7.73
CA PHE A 60 -13.49 10.37 8.55
C PHE A 60 -12.21 10.69 7.75
N LEU A 61 -12.08 10.16 6.54
CA LEU A 61 -10.93 10.40 5.68
C LEU A 61 -10.84 11.87 5.25
N LYS A 62 -11.96 12.51 4.91
CA LYS A 62 -12.01 13.95 4.61
C LYS A 62 -11.57 14.82 5.79
N LYS A 63 -12.01 14.49 7.00
CA LYS A 63 -11.61 15.19 8.23
C LYS A 63 -10.10 15.06 8.51
N ASN A 64 -9.49 13.94 8.08
CA ASN A 64 -8.09 13.62 8.32
C ASN A 64 -7.27 13.56 7.01
N LYS A 65 -7.65 14.32 5.99
CA LYS A 65 -7.03 14.28 4.65
C LYS A 65 -5.52 14.50 4.66
N GLU A 66 -5.03 15.28 5.62
CA GLU A 66 -3.62 15.56 5.88
C GLU A 66 -2.83 14.35 6.41
N VAL A 67 -3.46 13.21 6.70
CA VAL A 67 -2.78 11.99 7.15
C VAL A 67 -2.84 10.90 6.07
N PHE A 68 -3.96 10.82 5.35
CA PHE A 68 -4.26 9.70 4.44
C PHE A 68 -4.01 9.99 2.95
N ALA A 69 -3.79 11.24 2.57
CA ALA A 69 -3.48 11.64 1.19
C ALA A 69 -2.17 12.45 1.13
N TRP A 70 -1.13 11.94 1.81
CA TRP A 70 0.22 12.48 1.69
C TRP A 70 0.80 12.21 0.31
N THR A 71 1.24 13.29 -0.32
CA THR A 71 2.14 13.27 -1.45
C THR A 71 3.59 13.23 -0.96
N MET A 72 4.52 12.83 -1.84
CA MET A 72 5.96 12.90 -1.52
C MET A 72 6.43 14.31 -1.21
N THR A 73 5.74 15.33 -1.75
CA THR A 73 5.98 16.72 -1.40
C THR A 73 5.62 16.99 0.06
N ASP A 74 4.51 16.46 0.59
CA ASP A 74 4.08 16.68 1.98
C ASP A 74 5.07 16.14 3.04
N LEU A 75 5.99 15.24 2.64
CA LEU A 75 7.07 14.70 3.48
C LEU A 75 8.24 15.67 3.71
N HIS A 76 8.00 16.99 3.70
CA HIS A 76 9.01 18.05 3.84
C HIS A 76 9.93 17.94 5.09
N ARG A 77 9.57 17.10 6.07
CA ARG A 77 10.33 16.90 7.31
C ARG A 77 11.36 15.76 7.25
N ILE A 78 11.31 14.91 6.23
CA ILE A 78 12.25 13.81 6.09
C ILE A 78 13.03 14.01 4.79
N SER A 79 14.36 14.12 4.90
CA SER A 79 15.21 14.32 3.73
C SER A 79 14.90 13.25 2.67
N PRO A 80 14.77 13.60 1.39
CA PRO A 80 14.74 12.64 0.30
C PRO A 80 15.87 11.62 0.37
N ASP A 81 17.05 11.99 0.89
CA ASP A 81 18.16 11.06 1.12
C ASP A 81 17.82 9.89 2.06
N VAL A 82 16.80 10.07 2.92
CA VAL A 82 16.35 9.07 3.89
C VAL A 82 15.16 8.25 3.35
N ILE A 83 14.25 8.87 2.58
CA ILE A 83 13.02 8.21 2.11
C ILE A 83 13.09 7.67 0.67
N THR A 84 14.13 8.02 -0.09
CA THR A 84 14.30 7.52 -1.46
C THR A 84 15.17 6.26 -1.48
N HIS A 85 14.68 5.23 -2.16
CA HIS A 85 15.50 4.07 -2.50
C HIS A 85 16.24 4.35 -3.80
N LYS A 86 17.57 4.40 -3.73
CA LYS A 86 18.41 4.53 -4.93
C LYS A 86 18.71 3.15 -5.51
N LEU A 87 18.30 2.94 -6.75
CA LEU A 87 18.70 1.74 -7.49
C LEU A 87 20.21 1.83 -7.75
N SER A 88 20.96 0.83 -7.30
CA SER A 88 22.39 0.70 -7.64
C SER A 88 22.51 0.23 -9.08
N VAL A 89 22.42 1.17 -10.02
CA VAL A 89 22.62 0.91 -11.45
C VAL A 89 24.11 0.97 -11.80
N ASN A 90 24.56 -0.01 -12.58
CA ASN A 90 25.87 0.04 -13.20
C ASN A 90 25.89 1.22 -14.21
N PRO A 91 26.81 2.20 -14.08
CA PRO A 91 26.87 3.34 -15.00
C PRO A 91 27.11 2.98 -16.47
N LYS A 92 27.60 1.76 -16.71
CA LYS A 92 27.84 1.21 -18.06
C LYS A 92 26.70 0.35 -18.57
N ALA A 93 25.62 0.18 -17.80
CA ALA A 93 24.46 -0.57 -18.24
C ALA A 93 23.71 0.22 -19.31
N ASN A 94 23.33 -0.48 -20.38
CA ASN A 94 22.47 0.09 -21.41
C ASN A 94 21.02 0.02 -20.97
N LEU A 95 20.25 1.07 -21.29
CA LEU A 95 18.80 1.09 -21.10
C LEU A 95 18.17 0.00 -21.97
N VAL A 96 17.43 -0.91 -21.34
CA VAL A 96 16.57 -1.86 -22.06
C VAL A 96 15.20 -1.20 -22.24
N LYS A 97 14.68 -1.25 -23.46
CA LYS A 97 13.44 -0.58 -23.87
C LYS A 97 12.27 -1.55 -23.91
#